data_AF-A0AAX3T830-F1
#
_entry.id   AF-A0AAX3T830-F1
#
_cell.length_a   1.000
_cell.length_b   1.000
_cell.length_c   1.000
_cell.angle_alpha   90.00
_cell.angle_beta   90.00
_cell.angle_gamma   90.00
#
_symmetry.space_group_name_H-M   'P 1'
#
loop_
_entity.id
_entity.type
_entity.pdbx_description
1 polymer ?
#
loop_
_entity_poly.entity_id
_entity_poly.type
_entity_poly.pdbx_seq_one_letter_code
_entity_poly.pdbx_strand_id
1 'polypeptide(L)'
;MSHKPPKDVQEAAQRAVRWIDDGKAGKGFTDTGRHRAHQLADGKDVDDDQIKKMRNYFSRHEVDKNATGFNNGEDGFPTAGRVAWDAWGGDPGRRWANAQKIDGD
;
A
#
# COMPACT_ATOMS: atom_id res chain seq x y z
N MET A 1 19.91 -2.90 -1.09
CA MET A 1 19.58 -4.06 -0.22
C MET A 1 18.25 -4.71 -0.61
N SER A 2 17.92 -5.86 0.00
CA SER A 2 16.62 -6.54 -0.16
C SER A 2 15.83 -6.44 1.15
N HIS A 3 14.55 -6.08 1.08
CA HIS A 3 13.70 -5.83 2.23
C HIS A 3 12.46 -6.71 2.18
N LYS A 4 12.32 -7.60 3.16
CA LYS A 4 11.16 -8.46 3.30
C LYS A 4 10.00 -7.75 4.00
N PRO A 5 8.79 -7.70 3.41
CA PRO A 5 7.65 -7.07 4.06
C PRO A 5 7.21 -7.90 5.28
N PRO A 6 6.96 -7.27 6.45
CA PRO A 6 6.43 -7.96 7.62
C PRO A 6 4.97 -8.40 7.42
N LYS A 7 4.46 -9.25 8.31
CA LYS A 7 3.15 -9.91 8.12
C LYS A 7 1.98 -8.96 8.04
N ASP A 8 1.97 -7.91 8.85
CA ASP A 8 0.97 -6.85 8.85
C ASP A 8 0.93 -6.06 7.52
N VAL A 9 2.07 -5.89 6.85
CA VAL A 9 2.17 -5.33 5.49
C VAL A 9 1.55 -6.29 4.47
N GLN A 10 1.87 -7.59 4.57
CA GLN A 10 1.32 -8.62 3.69
C GLN A 10 -0.21 -8.68 3.82
N GLU A 11 -0.74 -8.66 5.04
CA GLU A 11 -2.19 -8.70 5.31
C GLU A 11 -2.93 -7.48 4.75
N ALA A 12 -2.33 -6.30 4.85
CA ALA A 12 -2.89 -5.09 4.23
C ALA A 12 -2.93 -5.22 2.70
N ALA A 13 -1.83 -5.66 2.10
CA ALA A 13 -1.76 -5.86 0.66
C ALA A 13 -2.72 -6.96 0.16
N GLN A 14 -2.87 -8.06 0.90
CA GLN A 14 -3.84 -9.12 0.60
C GLN A 14 -5.29 -8.60 0.63
N ARG A 15 -5.62 -7.74 1.60
CA ARG A 15 -6.92 -7.08 1.65
C ARG A 15 -7.15 -6.18 0.44
N ALA A 16 -6.13 -5.41 0.03
CA ALA A 16 -6.21 -4.59 -1.17
C ALA A 16 -6.37 -5.42 -2.45
N VAL A 17 -5.66 -6.55 -2.60
CA VAL A 17 -5.83 -7.48 -3.73
C VAL A 17 -7.29 -7.92 -3.84
N ARG A 18 -7.92 -8.33 -2.74
CA ARG A 18 -9.35 -8.70 -2.75
C ARG A 18 -10.24 -7.55 -3.21
N TRP A 19 -9.99 -6.33 -2.73
CA TRP A 19 -10.77 -5.15 -3.16
C TRP A 19 -10.53 -4.78 -4.63
N ILE A 20 -9.31 -4.98 -5.12
CA ILE A 20 -8.98 -4.78 -6.53
C ILE A 20 -9.77 -5.78 -7.39
N ASP A 21 -9.83 -7.05 -6.99
CA ASP A 21 -10.56 -8.11 -7.68
C ASP A 21 -12.09 -7.89 -7.63
N ASP A 22 -12.60 -7.34 -6.52
CA ASP A 22 -13.99 -6.90 -6.36
C ASP A 22 -14.34 -5.65 -7.20
N GLY A 23 -13.38 -5.06 -7.91
CA GLY A 23 -13.60 -3.86 -8.71
C GLY A 23 -13.73 -2.56 -7.91
N LYS A 24 -13.29 -2.54 -6.64
CA LYS A 24 -13.32 -1.35 -5.77
C LYS A 24 -12.13 -0.41 -5.98
N ALA A 25 -11.17 -0.83 -6.80
CA ALA A 25 -10.09 0.06 -7.24
C ALA A 25 -10.66 1.18 -8.15
N GLY A 26 -10.21 2.42 -7.95
CA GLY A 26 -10.65 3.55 -8.77
C GLY A 26 -10.24 3.42 -10.24
N LYS A 27 -10.92 4.12 -11.14
CA LYS A 27 -10.63 4.09 -12.59
C LYS A 27 -9.19 4.46 -12.97
N GLY A 28 -8.52 5.24 -12.12
CA GLY A 28 -7.10 5.62 -12.29
C GLY A 28 -6.10 4.66 -11.65
N PHE A 29 -6.54 3.51 -11.13
CA PHE A 29 -5.64 2.57 -10.46
C PHE A 29 -4.69 1.91 -11.45
N THR A 30 -3.39 2.08 -11.24
CA THR A 30 -2.34 1.72 -12.20
C THR A 30 -1.85 0.30 -12.04
N ASP A 31 -1.25 -0.25 -13.10
CA ASP A 31 -0.60 -1.57 -13.08
C ASP A 31 0.55 -1.64 -12.07
N THR A 32 1.26 -0.53 -11.83
CA THR A 32 2.26 -0.43 -10.77
C THR A 32 1.66 -0.68 -9.39
N GLY A 33 0.47 -0.12 -9.11
CA GLY A 33 -0.25 -0.36 -7.86
C GLY A 33 -0.70 -1.81 -7.72
N ARG A 34 -1.22 -2.41 -8.80
CA ARG A 34 -1.62 -3.84 -8.84
C ARG A 34 -0.42 -4.75 -8.57
N HIS A 35 0.68 -4.52 -9.28
CA HIS A 35 1.90 -5.29 -9.12
C HIS A 35 2.44 -5.22 -7.68
N ARG A 36 2.51 -4.00 -7.11
CA ARG A 36 2.95 -3.80 -5.73
C ARG A 36 2.06 -4.54 -4.72
N ALA A 37 0.74 -4.48 -4.91
CA ALA A 37 -0.22 -5.19 -4.05
C ALA A 37 0.06 -6.69 -4.05
N HIS A 38 0.19 -7.32 -5.21
CA HIS A 38 0.49 -8.75 -5.29
C HIS A 38 1.88 -9.10 -4.76
N GLN A 39 2.91 -8.31 -5.08
CA GLN A 39 4.27 -8.54 -4.57
C GLN A 39 4.30 -8.54 -3.04
N LEU A 40 3.69 -7.53 -2.41
CA LEU A 40 3.61 -7.43 -0.96
C LEU A 40 2.71 -8.51 -0.36
N ALA A 41 1.57 -8.82 -0.99
CA ALA A 41 0.66 -9.87 -0.53
C ALA A 41 1.31 -11.26 -0.49
N ASP A 42 2.17 -11.55 -1.46
CA ASP A 42 2.96 -12.79 -1.55
C ASP A 42 4.15 -12.82 -0.57
N GLY A 43 4.41 -11.71 0.13
CA GLY A 43 5.57 -11.58 1.02
C GLY A 43 6.91 -11.58 0.27
N LYS A 44 6.92 -11.20 -1.01
CA LYS A 44 8.13 -11.09 -1.83
C LYS A 44 8.91 -9.85 -1.43
N ASP A 45 10.23 -9.98 -1.42
CA ASP A 45 11.12 -8.89 -1.07
C ASP A 45 11.04 -7.74 -2.09
N VAL A 46 11.41 -6.55 -1.62
CA VAL A 46 11.52 -5.33 -2.43
C VAL A 46 12.92 -4.72 -2.27
N ASP A 47 13.41 -4.04 -3.30
CA ASP A 47 14.71 -3.35 -3.23
C ASP A 47 14.61 -1.93 -2.64
N ASP A 48 15.76 -1.28 -2.44
CA ASP A 48 15.86 0.09 -1.90
C ASP A 48 15.11 1.12 -2.74
N ASP A 49 15.13 1.00 -4.07
CA ASP A 49 14.38 1.89 -4.97
C ASP A 49 12.87 1.75 -4.72
N GLN A 50 12.39 0.53 -4.49
CA GLN A 50 11.01 0.29 -4.12
C GLN A 50 10.69 0.88 -2.75
N ILE A 51 11.57 0.76 -1.75
CA ILE A 51 11.37 1.44 -0.47
C ILE A 51 11.26 2.96 -0.65
N LYS A 52 12.12 3.59 -1.45
CA LYS A 52 12.04 5.03 -1.78
C LYS A 52 10.69 5.37 -2.42
N LYS A 53 10.23 4.57 -3.37
CA LYS A 53 8.92 4.73 -4.02
C LYS A 53 7.76 4.59 -3.03
N MET A 54 7.82 3.62 -2.11
CA MET A 54 6.83 3.43 -1.05
C MET A 54 6.74 4.67 -0.16
N ARG A 55 7.88 5.19 0.34
CA ARG A 55 7.93 6.43 1.15
C ARG A 55 7.29 7.61 0.43
N ASN A 56 7.68 7.84 -0.82
CA ASN A 56 7.15 8.93 -1.65
C ASN A 56 5.66 8.76 -1.95
N TYR A 57 5.18 7.53 -2.12
CA TYR A 57 3.76 7.25 -2.27
C TYR A 57 3.00 7.68 -1.02
N PHE A 58 3.37 7.16 0.16
CA PHE A 58 2.66 7.45 1.40
C PHE A 58 2.69 8.94 1.76
N SER A 59 3.82 9.62 1.55
CA SER A 59 3.93 11.07 1.79
C SER A 59 2.93 11.88 0.96
N ARG A 60 2.73 11.53 -0.32
CA ARG A 60 1.82 12.25 -1.23
C ARG A 60 0.35 11.92 -1.00
N HIS A 61 0.05 10.74 -0.48
CA HIS A 61 -1.32 10.22 -0.36
C HIS A 61 -1.81 10.19 1.09
N GLU A 62 -1.08 10.77 2.05
CA GLU A 62 -1.54 10.85 3.44
C GLU A 62 -2.84 11.65 3.57
N VAL A 63 -3.06 12.63 2.69
CA VAL A 63 -4.29 13.41 2.63
C VAL A 63 -5.53 12.58 2.27
N ASP A 64 -5.37 11.46 1.57
CA ASP A 64 -6.48 10.57 1.18
C ASP A 64 -7.18 9.96 2.40
N LYS A 65 -6.47 9.88 3.55
CA LYS A 65 -7.02 9.38 4.81
C LYS A 65 -8.14 10.23 5.38
N ASN A 66 -8.29 11.48 4.92
CA ASN A 66 -9.30 12.42 5.39
C ASN A 66 -10.67 12.24 4.71
N ALA A 67 -10.75 11.44 3.64
CA ALA A 67 -12.00 11.19 2.94
C ALA A 67 -12.91 10.23 3.73
N THR A 68 -14.21 10.53 3.78
CA THR A 68 -15.22 9.59 4.30
C THR A 68 -15.20 8.30 3.49
N GLY A 69 -15.20 7.16 4.19
CA GLY A 69 -15.08 5.83 3.60
C GLY A 69 -13.63 5.33 3.54
N PHE A 70 -12.67 6.08 4.09
CA PHE A 70 -11.30 5.62 4.23
C PHE A 70 -11.15 4.64 5.40
N ASN A 71 -11.84 4.90 6.51
CA ASN A 71 -11.79 4.06 7.69
C ASN A 71 -12.92 3.02 7.69
N ASN A 72 -12.65 1.86 8.27
CA ASN A 72 -13.62 0.78 8.34
C ASN A 72 -14.86 1.23 9.15
N GLY A 73 -16.05 0.96 8.62
CA GLY A 73 -17.32 1.35 9.21
C GLY A 73 -17.83 2.73 8.79
N GLU A 74 -17.05 3.50 8.04
CA GLU A 74 -17.53 4.73 7.40
C GLU A 74 -18.36 4.40 6.15
N ASP A 75 -19.30 5.29 5.82
CA ASP A 75 -20.08 5.18 4.60
C ASP A 75 -19.18 5.19 3.36
N GLY A 76 -19.50 4.34 2.38
CA GLY A 76 -18.69 4.18 1.17
C GLY A 76 -17.35 3.46 1.36
N PHE A 77 -17.11 2.78 2.49
CA PHE A 77 -15.88 2.00 2.69
C PHE A 77 -15.82 0.74 1.79
N PRO A 78 -14.67 0.43 1.18
CA PRO A 78 -13.46 1.24 1.08
C PRO A 78 -13.51 2.24 -0.08
N THR A 79 -12.98 3.45 0.13
CA THR A 79 -12.71 4.38 -0.99
C THR A 79 -11.59 3.86 -1.89
N ALA A 80 -11.51 4.38 -3.12
CA ALA A 80 -10.39 4.09 -4.03
C ALA A 80 -9.02 4.47 -3.42
N GLY A 81 -8.96 5.58 -2.67
CA GLY A 81 -7.76 5.98 -1.91
C GLY A 81 -7.39 4.97 -0.84
N ARG A 82 -8.37 4.40 -0.13
CA ARG A 82 -8.14 3.33 0.84
C ARG A 82 -7.63 2.04 0.18
N VAL A 83 -8.21 1.64 -0.94
CA VAL A 83 -7.73 0.47 -1.71
C VAL A 83 -6.28 0.69 -2.13
N ALA A 84 -5.94 1.87 -2.63
CA ALA A 84 -4.59 2.20 -3.02
C ALA A 84 -3.62 2.25 -1.83
N TRP A 85 -4.03 2.82 -0.70
CA TRP A 85 -3.22 2.84 0.51
C TRP A 85 -2.83 1.43 0.98
N ASP A 86 -3.81 0.52 1.03
CA ASP A 86 -3.57 -0.86 1.42
C ASP A 86 -2.80 -1.66 0.35
N ALA A 87 -2.92 -1.32 -0.93
CA ALA A 87 -2.12 -1.91 -2.01
C ALA A 87 -0.61 -1.67 -1.84
N TRP A 88 -0.24 -0.58 -1.19
CA TRP A 88 1.15 -0.28 -0.82
C TRP A 88 1.52 -0.81 0.59
N GLY A 89 0.64 -1.57 1.24
CA GLY A 89 0.88 -2.18 2.56
C GLY A 89 0.23 -1.44 3.72
N GLY A 90 -0.57 -0.40 3.45
CA GLY A 90 -1.32 0.33 4.46
C GLY A 90 -0.44 1.09 5.47
N ASP A 91 -1.01 1.42 6.64
CA ASP A 91 -0.25 2.03 7.74
C ASP A 91 0.96 1.18 8.20
N PRO A 92 0.89 -0.17 8.23
CA PRO A 92 2.05 -1.01 8.41
C PRO A 92 3.14 -0.78 7.37
N GLY A 93 2.76 -0.67 6.09
CA GLY A 93 3.67 -0.47 4.96
C GLY A 93 4.39 0.86 5.06
N ARG A 94 3.68 1.91 5.46
CA ARG A 94 4.25 3.23 5.72
C ARG A 94 5.29 3.18 6.84
N ARG A 95 4.92 2.58 7.97
CA ARG A 95 5.84 2.44 9.12
C ARG A 95 7.08 1.63 8.73
N TRP A 96 6.88 0.49 8.07
CA TRP A 96 7.95 -0.39 7.65
C TRP A 96 8.92 0.29 6.68
N ALA A 97 8.40 0.93 5.63
CA ALA A 97 9.22 1.62 4.63
C ALA A 97 10.04 2.75 5.26
N ASN A 98 9.46 3.53 6.18
CA ASN A 98 10.16 4.61 6.89
C ASN A 98 11.22 4.09 7.87
N ALA A 99 11.10 2.85 8.35
CA ALA A 99 12.07 2.24 9.28
C ALA A 99 13.27 1.57 8.58
N GLN A 100 13.22 1.36 7.26
CA GLN A 100 14.33 0.74 6.54
C GLN A 100 15.54 1.67 6.48
N LYS A 101 16.74 1.10 6.51
CA LYS A 101 17.96 1.79 6.07
C LYS A 101 18.20 1.41 4.62
N ILE A 102 18.42 2.38 3.76
CA ILE A 102 18.65 2.17 2.33
C ILE A 102 19.93 2.89 1.91
N ASP A 103 20.55 2.42 0.84
CA ASP A 103 21.80 3.02 0.37
C ASP A 103 21.56 4.47 -0.11
N GLY A 104 22.32 5.39 0.49
CA GLY A 104 22.26 6.84 0.23
C GLY A 104 21.38 7.67 1.18
N ASP A 105 20.81 7.06 2.23
CA ASP A 105 20.29 7.77 3.41
C ASP A 105 21.41 8.15 4.40
#